data_AF-A0A7S3N0U1-F1
#
_entry.id   AF-A0A7S3N0U1-F1
#
_cell.length_a   1.000
_cell.length_b   1.000
_cell.length_c   1.000
_cell.angle_alpha   90.00
_cell.angle_beta   90.00
_cell.angle_gamma   90.00
#
_symmetry.space_group_name_H-M   'P 1'
#
loop_
_entity.id
_entity.type
_entity.pdbx_description
1 polymer ?
#
loop_
_entity_poly.entity_id
_entity_poly.type
_entity_poly.pdbx_seq_one_letter_code
_entity_poly.pdbx_strand_id
1 'polypeptide(L)'
;MAKVEKDHLEAQFELQEIEIKKQIRSEDAKLNEILDELKRRHPQGYLGQLYELLKPVNQKYDLAIKVGMRKCLRYLVVDSVANSKYVTEFLKDKEIQKDILVLANLPEPREKQVQ
;
A
#
# COMPACT_ATOMS: atom_id res chain seq x y z
N MET A 1 40.66 15.05 17.69
CA MET A 1 39.30 15.36 18.20
C MET A 1 38.30 15.44 17.05
N ALA A 2 38.53 16.28 16.02
CA ALA A 2 37.62 16.43 14.86
C ALA A 2 37.23 15.13 14.11
N LYS A 3 38.13 14.15 13.99
CA LYS A 3 37.80 12.86 13.34
C LYS A 3 36.79 12.03 14.16
N VAL A 4 36.95 12.01 15.48
CA VAL A 4 36.07 11.27 16.39
C VAL A 4 34.68 11.90 16.44
N GLU A 5 34.59 13.24 16.42
CA GLU A 5 33.32 13.96 16.31
C GLU A 5 32.61 13.69 14.98
N LYS A 6 33.36 13.67 13.87
CA LYS A 6 32.81 13.32 12.55
C LYS A 6 32.29 11.88 12.54
N ASP A 7 33.09 10.92 12.99
CA ASP A 7 32.72 9.51 13.03
C ASP A 7 31.51 9.27 13.96
N HIS A 8 31.42 10.02 15.08
CA HIS A 8 30.28 9.99 15.98
C HIS A 8 29.00 10.51 15.33
N LEU A 9 29.10 11.61 14.56
CA LEU A 9 27.98 12.20 13.86
C LEU A 9 27.46 11.29 12.72
N GLU A 10 28.36 10.68 11.95
CA GLU A 10 28.01 9.70 10.91
C GLU A 10 27.27 8.49 11.52
N ALA A 11 27.78 7.96 12.65
CA ALA A 11 27.13 6.87 13.37
C ALA A 11 25.72 7.24 13.89
N GLN A 12 25.51 8.49 14.34
CA GLN A 12 24.18 8.96 14.76
C GLN A 12 23.18 8.99 13.59
N PHE A 13 23.60 9.45 12.41
CA PHE A 13 22.74 9.45 11.22
C PHE A 13 22.36 8.04 10.78
N GLU A 14 23.33 7.12 10.77
CA GLU A 14 23.08 5.72 10.43
C GLU A 14 22.07 5.07 11.40
N LEU A 15 22.23 5.32 12.71
CA LEU A 15 21.29 4.83 13.72
C LEU A 15 19.88 5.38 13.49
N GLN A 16 19.75 6.68 13.24
CA GLN A 16 18.46 7.31 12.95
C GLN A 16 17.80 6.70 11.70
N GLU A 17 18.56 6.49 10.62
CA GLU A 17 18.03 5.84 9.43
C GLU A 17 17.52 4.42 9.70
N ILE A 18 18.27 3.64 10.50
CA ILE A 18 17.90 2.28 10.86
C ILE A 18 16.63 2.27 11.72
N GLU A 19 16.53 3.17 12.69
CA GLU A 19 15.34 3.32 13.53
C GLU A 19 14.10 3.66 12.70
N ILE A 20 14.21 4.62 11.78
CA ILE A 20 13.12 4.98 10.86
C ILE A 20 12.72 3.78 10.00
N LYS A 21 13.69 3.07 9.40
CA LYS A 21 13.42 1.87 8.59
C LYS A 21 12.74 0.77 9.41
N LYS A 22 13.15 0.59 10.66
CA LYS A 22 12.56 -0.40 11.58
C LYS A 22 11.13 -0.02 11.97
N GLN A 23 10.89 1.26 12.25
CA GLN A 23 9.56 1.77 12.57
C GLN A 23 8.59 1.54 11.40
N ILE A 24 8.98 1.94 10.18
CA ILE A 24 8.18 1.72 8.96
C ILE A 24 7.83 0.25 8.78
N ARG A 25 8.81 -0.66 8.95
CA ARG A 25 8.58 -2.11 8.84
C ARG A 25 7.60 -2.62 9.90
N SER A 26 7.71 -2.12 11.13
CA SER A 26 6.80 -2.53 12.21
C SER A 26 5.37 -2.06 11.95
N GLU A 27 5.19 -0.85 11.43
CA GLU A 27 3.88 -0.32 11.06
C GLU A 27 3.27 -1.08 9.88
N ASP A 28 4.07 -1.34 8.84
CA ASP A 28 3.64 -2.14 7.69
C ASP A 28 3.27 -3.57 8.12
N ALA A 29 3.99 -4.18 9.07
CA ALA A 29 3.65 -5.51 9.59
C ALA A 29 2.30 -5.52 10.32
N LYS A 30 2.07 -4.56 11.22
CA LYS A 30 0.78 -4.41 11.93
C LYS A 30 -0.37 -4.19 10.96
N LEU A 31 -0.17 -3.35 9.95
CA LEU A 31 -1.17 -3.12 8.91
C LEU A 31 -1.48 -4.42 8.16
N ASN A 32 -0.46 -5.17 7.75
CA ASN A 32 -0.65 -6.42 7.02
C ASN A 32 -1.43 -7.45 7.85
N GLU A 33 -1.16 -7.57 9.16
CA GLU A 33 -1.93 -8.44 10.05
C GLU A 33 -3.42 -8.07 10.08
N ILE A 34 -3.74 -6.77 10.12
CA ILE A 34 -5.11 -6.28 10.12
C ILE A 34 -5.79 -6.50 8.76
N LEU A 35 -5.06 -6.32 7.66
CA LEU A 35 -5.59 -6.58 6.32
C LEU A 35 -5.81 -8.07 6.05
N ASP A 36 -4.97 -8.93 6.61
CA ASP A 36 -5.17 -10.38 6.59
C ASP A 36 -6.40 -10.78 7.42
N GLU A 37 -6.62 -10.14 8.57
CA GLU A 37 -7.85 -10.29 9.35
C GLU A 37 -9.08 -9.90 8.52
N LEU A 38 -9.05 -8.74 7.86
CA LEU A 38 -10.12 -8.27 6.98
C LEU A 38 -10.40 -9.27 5.85
N LYS A 39 -9.35 -9.77 5.20
CA LYS A 39 -9.45 -10.75 4.10
C LYS A 39 -10.10 -12.06 4.55
N ARG A 40 -9.83 -12.51 5.78
CA ARG A 40 -10.48 -13.71 6.36
C ARG A 40 -11.93 -13.47 6.72
N ARG A 41 -12.27 -12.29 7.25
CA ARG A 41 -13.64 -11.94 7.65
C ARG A 41 -14.56 -11.67 6.45
N HIS A 42 -14.03 -11.05 5.39
CA HIS A 42 -14.82 -10.65 4.22
C HIS A 42 -14.16 -11.02 2.88
N PRO A 43 -14.01 -12.33 2.58
CA PRO A 43 -13.27 -12.80 1.42
C PRO A 43 -13.94 -12.49 0.07
N GLN A 44 -15.25 -12.25 0.04
CA GLN A 44 -15.98 -12.03 -1.21
C GLN A 44 -15.94 -10.56 -1.69
N GLY A 45 -15.73 -9.60 -0.79
CA GLY A 45 -15.79 -8.17 -1.13
C GLY A 45 -14.45 -7.43 -1.13
N TYR A 46 -13.43 -7.98 -0.44
CA TYR A 46 -12.09 -7.40 -0.39
C TYR A 46 -11.11 -8.24 -1.22
N LEU A 47 -10.55 -7.63 -2.27
CA LEU A 47 -9.68 -8.33 -3.22
C LEU A 47 -8.20 -8.26 -2.81
N GLY A 48 -7.81 -7.24 -2.05
CA GLY A 48 -6.43 -7.03 -1.63
C GLY A 48 -5.97 -5.59 -1.85
N GLN A 49 -4.67 -5.36 -1.70
CA GLN A 49 -4.05 -4.09 -2.06
C GLN A 49 -3.71 -4.05 -3.54
N LEU A 50 -3.78 -2.88 -4.17
CA LEU A 50 -3.58 -2.76 -5.61
C LEU A 50 -2.21 -3.30 -6.07
N TYR A 51 -1.14 -3.10 -5.28
CA TYR A 51 0.18 -3.64 -5.61
C TYR A 51 0.24 -5.17 -5.64
N GLU A 52 -0.64 -5.87 -4.93
CA GLU A 52 -0.71 -7.33 -4.88
C GLU A 52 -1.39 -7.90 -6.12
N LEU A 53 -2.24 -7.08 -6.75
CA LEU A 53 -3.05 -7.44 -7.91
C LEU A 53 -2.36 -7.10 -9.24
N LEU A 54 -1.35 -6.23 -9.20
CA LEU A 54 -0.64 -5.78 -10.38
C LEU A 54 0.62 -6.60 -10.62
N LYS A 55 0.83 -6.99 -11.88
CA LYS A 55 2.08 -7.58 -12.34
C LYS A 55 2.57 -6.82 -13.58
N PRO A 56 3.79 -6.26 -13.56
CA PRO A 56 4.38 -5.67 -14.76
C PRO A 56 4.51 -6.73 -15.85
N VAL A 57 4.12 -6.37 -17.08
CA VAL A 57 4.36 -7.22 -18.27
C VAL A 57 5.85 -7.43 -18.50
N ASN A 58 6.66 -6.39 -18.24
CA ASN A 58 8.11 -6.44 -18.32
C ASN A 58 8.72 -5.83 -17.05
N GLN A 59 9.65 -6.54 -16.43
CA GLN A 59 10.33 -6.12 -15.19
C GLN A 59 11.04 -4.77 -15.33
N LYS A 60 11.46 -4.38 -16.54
CA LYS A 60 12.04 -3.06 -16.83
C LYS A 60 11.10 -1.90 -16.45
N TYR A 61 9.79 -2.14 -16.41
CA TYR A 61 8.79 -1.14 -16.05
C TYR A 61 8.41 -1.13 -14.56
N ASP A 62 8.98 -2.02 -13.74
CA ASP A 62 8.63 -2.10 -12.30
C ASP A 62 8.85 -0.75 -11.59
N LEU A 63 10.00 -0.11 -11.82
CA LEU A 63 10.28 1.21 -11.26
C LEU A 63 9.30 2.27 -11.78
N ALA A 64 8.99 2.25 -13.08
CA ALA A 64 8.08 3.20 -13.70
C ALA A 64 6.66 3.08 -13.10
N ILE A 65 6.18 1.86 -12.84
CA ILE A 65 4.89 1.60 -12.20
C ILE A 65 4.90 2.10 -10.75
N LYS A 66 5.96 1.77 -9.98
CA LYS A 66 6.13 2.24 -8.60
C LYS A 66 6.11 3.76 -8.49
N VAL A 67 6.82 4.44 -9.39
CA VAL A 67 6.91 5.90 -9.43
C VAL A 67 5.64 6.55 -9.98
N GLY A 68 4.99 5.93 -10.96
CA GLY A 68 3.78 6.47 -11.59
C GLY A 68 2.54 6.34 -10.72
N MET A 69 2.40 5.22 -10.01
CA MET A 69 1.20 4.93 -9.21
C MET A 69 1.34 5.38 -7.74
N ARG A 70 2.55 5.47 -7.19
CA ARG A 70 2.86 5.91 -5.81
C ARG A 70 1.83 5.43 -4.77
N LYS A 71 0.96 6.35 -4.32
CA LYS A 71 -0.05 6.11 -3.27
C LYS A 71 -1.13 5.13 -3.71
N CYS A 72 -1.49 5.14 -5.00
CA CYS A 72 -2.51 4.26 -5.56
C CYS A 72 -2.17 2.78 -5.38
N LEU A 73 -0.88 2.42 -5.36
CA LEU A 73 -0.45 1.03 -5.09
C LEU A 73 -0.88 0.50 -3.73
N ARG A 74 -1.06 1.39 -2.75
CA ARG A 74 -1.50 1.06 -1.39
C ARG A 74 -3.03 1.14 -1.24
N TYR A 75 -3.79 1.31 -2.33
CA TYR A 75 -5.25 1.37 -2.27
C TYR A 75 -5.82 -0.02 -2.03
N LEU A 76 -6.85 -0.08 -1.22
CA LEU A 76 -7.60 -1.30 -0.97
C LEU A 76 -8.63 -1.49 -2.07
N VAL A 77 -8.63 -2.63 -2.73
CA VAL A 77 -9.52 -2.89 -3.86
C VAL A 77 -10.73 -3.69 -3.38
N VAL A 78 -11.91 -3.16 -3.69
CA VAL A 78 -13.20 -3.78 -3.39
C VAL A 78 -14.08 -3.81 -4.65
N ASP A 79 -14.96 -4.79 -4.73
CA ASP A 79 -15.86 -5.00 -5.86
C ASP A 79 -17.01 -3.97 -5.92
N SER A 80 -17.63 -3.63 -4.78
CA SER A 80 -18.89 -2.89 -4.71
C SER A 80 -18.88 -1.78 -3.66
N VAL A 81 -19.81 -0.83 -3.80
CA VAL A 81 -20.00 0.29 -2.84
C VAL A 81 -20.49 -0.21 -1.47
N ALA A 82 -21.21 -1.33 -1.42
CA ALA A 82 -21.62 -1.92 -0.15
C ALA A 82 -20.40 -2.44 0.63
N ASN A 83 -19.50 -3.13 -0.09
CA ASN A 83 -18.28 -3.68 0.50
C ASN A 83 -17.28 -2.57 0.89
N SER A 84 -17.25 -1.46 0.14
CA SER A 84 -16.43 -0.31 0.54
C SER A 84 -16.85 0.28 1.89
N LYS A 85 -18.16 0.33 2.20
CA LYS A 85 -18.66 0.80 3.49
C LYS A 85 -18.23 -0.12 4.63
N TYR A 86 -18.41 -1.43 4.46
CA TYR A 86 -17.98 -2.43 5.45
C TYR A 86 -16.47 -2.32 5.74
N VAL A 87 -15.64 -2.26 4.70
CA VAL A 87 -14.19 -2.11 4.85
C VAL A 87 -13.84 -0.80 5.55
N THR A 88 -14.52 0.29 5.20
CA THR A 88 -14.31 1.60 5.85
C THR A 88 -14.63 1.54 7.35
N GLU A 89 -15.74 0.92 7.72
CA GLU A 89 -16.14 0.75 9.13
C GLU A 89 -15.12 -0.12 9.88
N PHE A 90 -14.72 -1.26 9.31
CA PHE A 90 -13.72 -2.14 9.90
C PHE A 90 -12.38 -1.43 10.14
N LEU A 91 -11.92 -0.60 9.20
CA LEU A 91 -10.67 0.15 9.35
C LEU A 91 -10.80 1.29 10.36
N LYS A 92 -11.97 1.93 10.43
CA LYS A 92 -12.26 2.97 11.42
C LYS A 92 -12.18 2.42 12.84
N ASP A 93 -12.69 1.21 13.09
CA ASP A 93 -12.60 0.53 14.38
C ASP A 93 -11.16 0.22 14.81
N LYS A 94 -10.24 0.13 13.83
CA LYS A 94 -8.81 -0.10 14.05
C LYS A 94 -7.99 1.19 13.98
N GLU A 95 -8.65 2.35 13.88
CA GLU A 95 -8.02 3.68 13.73
C GLU A 95 -7.09 3.80 12.51
N ILE A 96 -7.38 3.03 11.45
CA ILE A 96 -6.61 3.03 10.20
C ILE A 96 -7.36 3.80 9.13
N GLN A 97 -6.65 4.69 8.44
CA GLN A 97 -7.17 5.40 7.28
C GLN A 97 -6.48 4.90 6.00
N LYS A 98 -7.29 4.46 5.04
CA LYS A 98 -6.83 4.01 3.71
C LYS A 98 -7.80 4.46 2.63
N ASP A 99 -7.24 4.75 1.47
CA ASP A 99 -7.99 4.96 0.25
C ASP A 99 -8.50 3.61 -0.30
N ILE A 100 -9.78 3.59 -0.68
CA ILE A 100 -10.47 2.41 -1.21
C ILE A 100 -10.82 2.65 -2.67
N LEU A 101 -10.46 1.70 -3.52
CA LEU A 101 -10.83 1.65 -4.94
C LEU A 101 -12.03 0.71 -5.11
N VAL A 102 -13.16 1.27 -5.56
CA VAL A 102 -14.39 0.50 -5.82
C VAL A 102 -14.49 0.18 -7.31
N LEU A 103 -14.40 -1.10 -7.66
CA LEU A 103 -14.40 -1.55 -9.05
C LEU A 103 -15.73 -1.22 -9.77
N ALA A 104 -16.87 -1.33 -9.09
CA ALA A 104 -18.18 -0.96 -9.64
C ALA A 104 -18.29 0.51 -10.09
N ASN A 105 -17.41 1.39 -9.60
CA ASN A 105 -17.40 2.81 -9.96
C ASN A 105 -16.39 3.14 -11.06
N LEU A 106 -15.65 2.14 -11.57
CA LEU A 106 -14.70 2.37 -12.65
C LEU A 106 -15.43 2.63 -13.95
N PRO A 107 -14.97 3.60 -14.76
CA PRO A 107 -15.53 3.82 -16.08
C PRO A 107 -15.28 2.59 -16.94
N GLU A 108 -16.26 2.25 -17.78
CA GLU A 108 -16.08 1.17 -18.76
C GLU A 108 -14.90 1.48 -19.68
N PRO A 109 -14.07 0.48 -20.01
CA PRO A 109 -12.96 0.68 -20.94
C PRO A 109 -13.54 1.10 -22.28
N ARG A 110 -13.10 2.25 -22.79
CA ARG A 110 -13.41 2.65 -24.16
C ARG A 110 -12.77 1.64 -25.09
N GLU A 111 -13.60 0.78 -25.70
CA GLU A 111 -13.14 -0.12 -26.76
C GLU A 111 -12.49 0.75 -27.83
N LYS A 112 -11.17 0.58 -28.02
CA LYS A 112 -10.52 1.14 -29.19
C LYS A 112 -11.09 0.35 -30.37
N GLN A 113 -11.87 1.01 -31.22
CA GLN A 113 -12.15 0.51 -32.55
C GLN A 113 -10.78 0.36 -33.23
N VAL A 114 -10.28 -0.87 -33.29
CA VAL A 114 -9.14 -1.22 -34.11
C VAL A 114 -9.67 -1.17 -35.54
N GLN A 115 -9.40 -0.06 -36.23
CA GLN A 115 -9.56 0.05 -37.68
C GLN A 115 -8.47 -0.74 -38.39
#